data_AF-A0A1L9BUH2-F1
#
_entry.id   AF-A0A1L9BUH2-F1
#
_cell.length_a   1.000
_cell.length_b   1.000
_cell.length_c   1.000
_cell.angle_alpha   90.00
_cell.angle_beta   90.00
_cell.angle_gamma   90.00
#
_symmetry.space_group_name_H-M   'P 1'
#
loop_
_entity.id
_entity.type
_entity.pdbx_description
1 polymer ?
#
loop_
_entity_poly.entity_id
_entity_poly.type
_entity_poly.pdbx_seq_one_letter_code
_entity_poly.pdbx_strand_id
1 'polypeptide(L)' 'MTMTTVYFSNGTTAEVDNVKGHDPKTFDVPEASYSDVAHAMVQNLKLTFSEGGPVYLFTKLHGMQGTAILEVTRSR' A
#
# COMPACT_ATOMS: atom_id res chain seq x y z
N MET A 1 -11.89 -12.39 3.43
CA MET A 1 -10.77 -11.44 3.35
C MET A 1 -10.36 -11.41 1.90
N THR A 2 -10.49 -10.24 1.26
CA THR A 2 -10.23 -10.11 -0.18
C THR A 2 -8.89 -9.42 -0.32
N MET A 3 -7.86 -10.21 -0.58
CA MET A 3 -6.53 -9.68 -0.84
C MET A 3 -6.56 -8.86 -2.13
N THR A 4 -5.87 -7.73 -2.09
CA THR A 4 -5.74 -6.78 -3.19
C THR A 4 -4.26 -6.59 -3.48
N THR A 5 -3.85 -6.89 -4.70
CA THR A 5 -2.50 -6.61 -5.18
C THR A 5 -2.29 -5.11 -5.38
N VAL A 6 -1.19 -4.58 -4.84
CA VAL A 6 -0.68 -3.25 -5.17
C VAL A 6 0.55 -3.37 -6.04
N TYR A 7 0.67 -2.45 -7.00
CA TYR A 7 1.77 -2.38 -7.94
C TYR A 7 2.60 -1.14 -7.65
N PHE A 8 3.90 -1.33 -7.41
CA PHE A 8 4.83 -0.23 -7.18
C PHE A 8 5.49 0.20 -8.49
N SER A 9 5.90 1.47 -8.57
CA SER A 9 6.49 2.05 -9.79
C SER A 9 7.84 1.45 -10.20
N ASN A 10 8.48 0.66 -9.36
CA ASN A 10 9.69 -0.11 -9.69
C ASN A 10 9.39 -1.50 -10.31
N GLY A 11 8.10 -1.86 -10.45
CA GLY A 11 7.65 -3.15 -10.99
C GLY A 11 7.45 -4.26 -9.94
N THR A 12 7.73 -4.01 -8.65
CA THR A 12 7.39 -4.98 -7.60
C THR A 12 5.92 -4.88 -7.21
N THR A 13 5.43 -5.92 -6.53
CA THR A 13 4.04 -6.01 -6.06
C THR A 13 4.00 -6.41 -4.60
N ALA A 14 2.90 -6.08 -3.93
CA ALA A 14 2.61 -6.52 -2.57
C ALA A 14 1.12 -6.81 -2.43
N GLU A 15 0.74 -7.62 -1.45
CA GLU A 15 -0.65 -7.88 -1.12
C GLU A 15 -1.07 -7.02 0.06
N VAL A 16 -2.26 -6.44 -0.01
CA VAL A 16 -2.91 -5.72 1.10
C VAL A 16 -4.35 -6.19 1.25
N ASP A 17 -4.92 -6.02 2.43
CA ASP A 17 -6.32 -6.36 2.74
C ASP A 17 -7.03 -5.13 3.35
N ASN A 18 -8.32 -5.29 3.63
CA ASN A 18 -9.14 -4.32 4.37
C ASN A 18 -9.00 -2.89 3.83
N VAL A 19 -9.05 -2.73 2.51
CA VAL A 19 -9.06 -1.44 1.83
C VAL A 19 -10.24 -0.61 2.36
N LYS A 20 -9.95 0.37 3.21
CA LYS A 20 -10.95 1.21 3.90
C LYS A 20 -10.66 2.69 3.64
N GLY A 21 -11.73 3.49 3.71
CA GLY A 21 -11.65 4.94 3.74
C GLY A 21 -11.86 5.66 2.41
N HIS A 22 -12.14 6.96 2.54
CA HIS A 22 -11.99 7.96 1.49
C HIS A 22 -10.72 8.75 1.79
N ASP A 23 -9.96 9.10 0.75
CA ASP A 23 -8.63 9.74 0.78
C ASP A 23 -8.31 10.52 2.09
N PRO A 24 -7.28 10.12 2.87
CA PRO A 24 -6.35 9.02 2.62
C PRO A 24 -7.00 7.64 2.71
N LYS A 25 -6.56 6.72 1.84
CA LYS A 25 -6.95 5.31 1.92
C LYS A 25 -6.06 4.59 2.91
N THR A 26 -6.65 3.64 3.62
CA THR A 26 -5.99 2.83 4.63
C THR A 26 -6.13 1.35 4.29
N PHE A 27 -5.06 0.58 4.44
CA PHE A 27 -5.04 -0.86 4.16
C PHE A 27 -4.26 -1.60 5.24
N ASP A 28 -4.62 -2.86 5.42
CA ASP A 28 -3.88 -3.79 6.24
C ASP A 28 -2.83 -4.49 5.37
N VAL A 29 -1.58 -4.40 5.75
CA VAL A 29 -0.46 -5.10 5.12
C VAL A 29 -0.22 -6.37 5.93
N PRO A 30 -0.28 -7.56 5.31
CA PRO A 30 0.15 -8.80 5.95
C PRO A 30 1.66 -8.80 6.16
N GLU A 31 2.13 -9.57 7.15
CA GLU A 31 3.57 -9.70 7.45
C GLU A 31 4.41 -10.08 6.22
N ALA A 32 3.87 -10.95 5.37
CA ALA A 32 4.51 -11.40 4.13
C ALA A 32 4.84 -10.26 3.15
N SER A 33 4.11 -9.13 3.21
CA SER A 33 4.27 -7.98 2.31
C SER A 33 4.91 -6.76 2.98
N TYR A 34 5.32 -6.87 4.26
CA TYR A 34 5.96 -5.77 4.97
C TYR A 34 7.24 -5.30 4.33
N SER A 35 8.11 -6.24 3.94
CA SER A 35 9.42 -5.88 3.40
C SER A 35 9.27 -5.10 2.09
N ASP A 36 8.37 -5.53 1.22
CA ASP A 36 8.10 -4.86 -0.06
C ASP A 36 7.50 -3.47 0.15
N VAL A 37 6.49 -3.34 1.02
CA VAL A 37 5.85 -2.05 1.33
C VAL A 37 6.84 -1.09 1.99
N ALA A 38 7.63 -1.55 2.97
CA ALA A 38 8.62 -0.72 3.64
C ALA A 38 9.71 -0.26 2.66
N HIS A 39 10.18 -1.15 1.79
CA HIS A 39 11.18 -0.81 0.79
C HIS A 39 10.64 0.20 -0.23
N ALA A 40 9.41 0.01 -0.70
CA ALA A 40 8.73 0.94 -1.60
C ALA A 40 8.54 2.33 -0.96
N MET A 41 8.20 2.37 0.33
CA MET A 41 8.07 3.62 1.09
C MET A 41 9.41 4.35 1.22
N VAL A 42 10.50 3.65 1.58
CA VAL A 42 11.84 4.24 1.68
C VAL A 42 12.31 4.81 0.33
N GLN A 43 11.97 4.15 -0.76
CA GLN A 43 12.28 4.61 -2.12
C GLN A 43 11.30 5.68 -2.65
N ASN A 44 10.29 6.09 -1.88
CA ASN A 44 9.23 7.02 -2.31
C ASN A 44 8.53 6.56 -3.61
N LEU A 45 8.33 5.25 -3.76
CA LEU A 45 7.65 4.71 -4.93
C LEU A 45 6.19 5.15 -4.96
N LYS A 46 5.64 5.18 -6.16
CA LYS A 46 4.21 5.36 -6.39
C LYS A 46 3.55 3.99 -6.38
N LEU A 47 2.31 3.91 -5.92
CA LEU A 47 1.53 2.68 -5.95
C LEU A 47 0.20 2.85 -6.70
N THR A 48 -0.22 1.80 -7.39
CA THR A 48 -1.52 1.68 -8.06
C THR A 48 -2.17 0.34 -7.72
N PHE A 49 -3.49 0.25 -7.90
CA PHE A 49 -4.28 -0.98 -7.65
C PHE A 49 -4.70 -1.69 -8.94
N SER A 50 -4.52 -1.03 -10.08
CA SER A 50 -4.89 -1.55 -11.40
C SER A 50 -4.16 -0.77 -12.48
N GLU A 51 -4.04 -1.37 -13.66
CA GLU A 51 -3.57 -0.68 -14.85
C GLU A 51 -4.50 0.52 -15.15
N GLY A 52 -3.93 1.73 -15.27
CA GLY A 52 -4.69 2.97 -15.45
C GLY A 52 -5.48 3.47 -14.23
N GLY A 53 -5.33 2.83 -13.06
CA GLY A 53 -5.98 3.24 -11.83
C GLY A 53 -5.39 4.52 -11.22
N PRO A 54 -6.01 5.05 -10.14
CA PRO A 54 -5.45 6.17 -9.40
C PRO A 54 -4.06 5.84 -8.85
N VAL A 55 -3.18 6.83 -8.92
CA VAL A 55 -1.83 6.77 -8.33
C VAL A 55 -1.90 7.26 -6.89
N TYR A 56 -1.23 6.56 -5.99
CA TYR A 56 -1.16 6.91 -4.58
C TYR A 56 0.29 7.08 -4.13
N LEU A 57 0.47 7.94 -3.13
CA LEU A 57 1.72 8.23 -2.46
C LEU A 57 1.64 7.74 -1.02
N PHE A 58 2.75 7.19 -0.51
CA PHE A 58 2.88 6.80 0.88
C PHE A 58 2.74 8.01 1.79
N THR A 59 1.90 7.90 2.82
CA THR A 59 1.75 8.92 3.85
C THR A 59 2.25 8.40 5.19
N LYS A 60 1.89 7.16 5.52
CA LYS A 60 2.18 6.60 6.84
C LYS A 60 2.20 5.07 6.81
N LEU A 61 3.00 4.47 7.68
CA LEU A 61 3.01 3.03 7.95
C LEU A 61 3.08 2.81 9.47
N HIS A 62 2.14 2.04 10.01
CA HIS A 62 2.05 1.74 11.44
C HIS A 62 1.94 0.25 11.71
N GLY A 63 2.87 -0.32 12.47
CA GLY A 63 2.75 -1.71 12.90
C GLY A 63 1.74 -1.87 14.05
N MET A 64 0.88 -2.88 13.95
CA MET A 64 0.00 -3.36 15.03
C MET A 64 0.06 -4.89 15.09
N GLN A 65 0.57 -5.48 16.18
CA GLN A 65 0.61 -6.94 16.44
C GLN A 65 0.22 -7.87 15.26
N GLY A 66 1.17 -8.17 14.37
CA GLY A 66 0.99 -9.10 13.24
C GLY A 66 0.39 -8.50 11.96
N THR A 67 -0.01 -7.23 11.93
CA THR A 67 -0.49 -6.52 10.73
C THR A 67 -0.01 -5.05 10.72
N ALA A 68 0.32 -4.47 9.57
CA ALA A 68 0.69 -3.06 9.48
C ALA A 68 -0.40 -2.29 8.79
N ILE A 69 -0.74 -1.11 9.30
CA ILE A 69 -1.66 -0.19 8.64
C ILE A 69 -0.84 0.71 7.72
N LEU A 70 -1.10 0.62 6.42
CA LEU A 70 -0.58 1.51 5.40
C LEU A 70 -1.61 2.60 5.08
N GLU A 71 -1.19 3.86 5.18
CA GLU A 71 -1.97 5.04 4.77
C GLU A 71 -1.36 5.68 3.53
N VAL A 72 -2.22 5.98 2.55
CA VAL A 72 -1.81 6.57 1.27
C VAL A 72 -2.78 7.66 0.84
N THR A 73 -2.26 8.68 0.15
CA THR A 73 -3.06 9.74 -0.45
C THR A 73 -2.98 9.67 -1.96
N ARG A 74 -4.09 9.95 -2.65
CA ARG A 74 -4.13 10.02 -4.11
C ARG A 74 -3.23 11.15 -4.60
N SER A 75 -2.29 10.82 -5.48
CA SER A 75 -1.55 11.81 -6.25
C SER A 75 -2.52 12.56 -7.15
N ARG A 76 -2.53 13.89 -7.05
CA ARG A 76 -3.29 14.77 -7.95
C ARG A 76 -2.67 14.77 -9.35
#